data_AF-A0A841CCD4-F1
#
_entry.id   AF-A0A841CCD4-F1
#
_cell.length_a   1.000
_cell.length_b   1.000
_cell.length_c   1.000
_cell.angle_alpha   90.00
_cell.angle_beta   90.00
_cell.angle_gamma   90.00
#
_symmetry.space_group_name_H-M   'P 1'
#
loop_
_entity.id
_entity.type
_entity.pdbx_description
1 polymer ?
#
loop_
_entity_poly.entity_id
_entity_poly.type
_entity_poly.pdbx_seq_one_letter_code
_entity_poly.pdbx_strand_id
1 'polypeptide(L)'
;MSVASDRLAAAKSRMDEISREHADRRELRERRSREARDKAGQSLDKQAAVAEKTIERIQEAGKRQKAAGGWGTTAATEKKSGEFRFGTEDDEPTYETAAPGTGWVAGPPATPVTPPPPPPVAPPPPPPPPVRPAPRRPAPVDDDDDFGSQSWLT
;
A
#
# COMPACT_ATOMS: atom_id res chain seq x y z
N MET A 1 -6.40 -58.36 34.09
CA MET A 1 -5.86 -56.99 34.19
C MET A 1 -6.57 -56.25 35.31
N SER A 2 -5.94 -55.27 35.96
CA SER A 2 -6.60 -54.47 37.00
C SER A 2 -7.00 -53.11 36.42
N VAL A 3 -8.08 -52.51 36.93
CA VAL A 3 -8.51 -51.17 36.48
C VAL A 3 -7.41 -50.12 36.66
N ALA A 4 -6.46 -50.35 37.59
CA ALA A 4 -5.27 -49.52 37.77
C ALA A 4 -4.23 -49.68 36.64
N SER A 5 -3.98 -50.90 36.14
CA SER A 5 -3.07 -51.12 34.99
C SER A 5 -3.60 -50.45 33.74
N ASP A 6 -4.91 -50.51 33.52
CA ASP A 6 -5.54 -50.04 32.29
C ASP A 6 -5.59 -48.50 32.27
N ARG A 7 -5.85 -47.86 33.43
CA ARG A 7 -5.73 -46.41 33.61
C ARG A 7 -4.30 -45.91 33.38
N LEU A 8 -3.29 -46.65 33.83
CA LEU A 8 -1.88 -46.31 33.62
C LEU A 8 -1.47 -46.45 32.15
N ALA A 9 -1.96 -47.47 31.45
CA ALA A 9 -1.76 -47.63 30.00
C ALA A 9 -2.42 -46.48 29.21
N ALA A 10 -3.66 -46.12 29.55
CA ALA A 10 -4.36 -44.99 28.93
C ALA A 10 -3.66 -43.64 29.20
N ALA A 11 -3.15 -43.43 30.42
CA ALA A 11 -2.39 -42.23 30.76
C ALA A 11 -1.09 -42.11 29.93
N LYS A 12 -0.35 -43.21 29.75
CA LYS A 12 0.85 -43.24 28.89
C LYS A 12 0.52 -42.93 27.44
N SER A 13 -0.48 -43.59 26.86
CA SER A 13 -0.96 -43.33 25.49
C SER A 13 -1.29 -41.85 25.26
N ARG A 14 -1.97 -41.22 26.23
CA ARG A 14 -2.30 -39.79 26.18
C ARG A 14 -1.06 -38.89 26.29
N MET A 15 -0.04 -39.27 27.07
CA MET A 15 1.22 -38.51 27.15
C MET A 15 2.01 -38.60 25.83
N ASP A 16 2.00 -39.76 25.16
CA ASP A 16 2.63 -39.94 23.85
C ASP A 16 1.91 -39.10 22.77
N GLU A 17 0.59 -39.08 22.77
CA GLU A 17 -0.24 -38.24 21.88
C GLU A 17 0.04 -36.75 22.08
N ILE A 18 0.02 -36.27 23.34
CA ILE A 18 0.37 -34.90 23.71
C ILE A 18 1.80 -34.55 23.26
N SER A 19 2.75 -35.48 23.39
CA SER A 19 4.14 -35.27 22.99
C SER A 19 4.30 -35.08 21.47
N ARG A 20 3.53 -35.84 20.67
CA ARG A 20 3.46 -35.67 19.21
C ARG A 20 2.84 -34.32 18.85
N GLU A 21 1.69 -33.97 19.43
CA GLU A 21 1.06 -32.68 19.15
C GLU A 21 1.98 -31.49 19.49
N HIS A 22 2.76 -31.59 20.57
CA HIS A 22 3.76 -30.58 20.91
C HIS A 22 4.98 -30.56 19.98
N ALA A 23 5.30 -31.65 19.28
CA ALA A 23 6.30 -31.64 18.20
C ALA A 23 5.72 -30.94 16.96
N ASP A 24 4.54 -31.34 16.50
CA ASP A 24 3.86 -30.77 15.33
C ASP A 24 3.61 -29.25 15.49
N ARG A 25 3.18 -28.81 16.69
CA ARG A 25 3.03 -27.38 17.04
C ARG A 25 4.35 -26.62 17.14
N ARG A 26 5.49 -27.29 17.32
CA ARG A 26 6.83 -26.67 17.23
C ARG A 26 7.24 -26.55 15.77
N GLU A 27 7.15 -27.62 15.00
CA GLU A 27 7.46 -27.63 13.56
C GLU A 27 6.63 -26.59 12.79
N LEU A 28 5.32 -26.51 13.02
CA LEU A 28 4.45 -25.52 12.38
C LEU A 28 4.86 -24.08 12.72
N ARG A 29 5.32 -23.80 13.95
CA ARG A 29 5.83 -22.49 14.34
C ARG A 29 7.18 -22.20 13.70
N GLU A 30 8.09 -23.16 13.67
CA GLU A 30 9.38 -23.03 13.00
C GLU A 30 9.21 -22.75 11.51
N ARG A 31 8.38 -23.54 10.81
CA ARG A 31 8.04 -23.35 9.40
C ARG A 31 7.47 -21.96 9.14
N ARG A 32 6.47 -21.52 9.92
CA ARG A 32 5.91 -20.16 9.82
C ARG A 32 6.97 -19.08 10.08
N SER A 33 7.90 -19.30 11.02
CA SER A 33 8.99 -18.35 11.29
C SER A 33 9.99 -18.24 10.14
N ARG A 34 10.26 -19.34 9.41
CA ARG A 34 11.08 -19.35 8.20
C ARG A 34 10.36 -18.62 7.08
N GLU A 35 9.12 -19.03 6.76
CA GLU A 35 8.28 -18.37 5.74
C GLU A 35 8.08 -16.87 5.98
N ALA A 36 8.01 -16.42 7.24
CA ALA A 36 7.94 -15.00 7.61
C ALA A 36 9.27 -14.26 7.36
N ARG A 37 10.42 -14.86 7.72
CA ARG A 37 11.75 -14.30 7.43
C ARG A 37 12.03 -14.23 5.93
N ASP A 38 11.65 -15.26 5.17
CA ASP A 38 11.84 -15.31 3.72
C ASP A 38 11.02 -14.21 3.03
N LYS A 39 9.77 -13.99 3.46
CA LYS A 39 8.93 -12.87 3.00
C LYS A 39 9.51 -11.51 3.37
N ALA A 40 10.04 -11.36 4.58
CA ALA A 40 10.69 -10.13 5.03
C ALA A 40 11.94 -9.82 4.16
N GLY A 41 12.82 -10.81 3.96
CA GLY A 41 13.98 -10.69 3.06
C GLY A 41 13.57 -10.24 1.65
N GLN A 42 12.61 -10.94 1.04
CA GLN A 42 12.10 -10.56 -0.30
C GLN A 42 11.49 -9.15 -0.37
N SER A 43 10.96 -8.61 0.74
CA SER A 43 10.48 -7.23 0.79
C SER A 43 11.61 -6.22 0.90
N LEU A 44 12.64 -6.53 1.70
CA LEU A 44 13.85 -5.72 1.83
C LEU A 44 14.66 -5.68 0.52
N ASP A 45 14.83 -6.81 -0.17
CA ASP A 45 15.52 -6.88 -1.47
C ASP A 45 14.83 -5.99 -2.52
N LYS A 46 13.49 -6.00 -2.55
CA LYS A 46 12.70 -5.13 -3.44
C LYS A 46 12.87 -3.66 -3.08
N GLN A 47 12.87 -3.32 -1.79
CA GLN A 47 13.10 -1.95 -1.33
C GLN A 47 14.52 -1.48 -1.64
N ALA A 48 15.54 -2.33 -1.44
CA ALA A 48 16.93 -2.05 -1.77
C ALA A 48 17.10 -1.74 -3.27
N ALA A 49 16.53 -2.57 -4.15
CA ALA A 49 16.57 -2.35 -5.61
C ALA A 49 15.82 -1.08 -6.06
N VAL A 50 14.78 -0.64 -5.33
CA VAL A 50 14.10 0.64 -5.58
C VAL A 50 14.93 1.82 -5.06
N ALA A 51 15.55 1.68 -3.88
CA ALA A 51 16.42 2.69 -3.27
C ALA A 51 17.67 2.94 -4.13
N GLU A 52 18.32 1.89 -4.61
CA GLU A 52 19.48 1.96 -5.51
C GLU A 52 19.17 2.77 -6.78
N LYS A 53 18.10 2.40 -7.51
CA LYS A 53 17.60 3.14 -8.69
C LYS A 53 17.15 4.58 -8.40
N THR A 54 16.91 4.91 -7.14
CA THR A 54 16.55 6.27 -6.71
C THR A 54 17.80 7.08 -6.38
N ILE A 55 18.79 6.46 -5.72
CA ILE A 55 20.12 7.03 -5.49
C ILE A 55 20.82 7.32 -6.83
N GLU A 56 20.79 6.39 -7.79
CA GLU A 56 21.31 6.61 -9.15
C GLU A 56 20.67 7.83 -9.81
N ARG A 57 19.34 7.93 -9.80
CA ARG A 57 18.62 9.10 -10.35
C ARG A 57 18.98 10.40 -9.65
N ILE A 58 19.13 10.40 -8.32
CA ILE A 58 19.55 11.59 -7.55
C ILE A 58 21.00 11.96 -7.89
N GLN A 59 21.90 10.98 -8.02
CA GLN A 59 23.29 11.24 -8.42
C GLN A 59 23.38 11.78 -9.86
N GLU A 60 22.61 11.24 -10.80
CA GLU A 60 22.53 11.77 -12.16
C GLU A 60 21.93 13.18 -12.19
N ALA A 61 20.83 13.42 -11.47
CA ALA A 61 20.23 14.73 -11.35
C ALA A 61 21.22 15.74 -10.74
N GLY A 62 21.97 15.34 -9.71
CA GLY A 62 23.04 16.14 -9.12
C GLY A 62 24.20 16.41 -10.08
N LYS A 63 24.59 15.44 -10.93
CA LYS A 63 25.59 15.64 -12.00
C LYS A 63 25.06 16.64 -13.06
N ARG A 64 23.81 16.47 -13.52
CA ARG A 64 23.15 17.39 -14.47
C ARG A 64 22.99 18.79 -13.89
N GLN A 65 22.57 18.93 -12.64
CA GLN A 65 22.42 20.22 -11.95
C GLN A 65 23.77 20.91 -11.73
N LYS A 66 24.84 20.17 -11.39
CA LYS A 66 26.19 20.73 -11.32
C LYS A 66 26.69 21.19 -12.69
N ALA A 67 26.45 20.41 -13.74
CA ALA A 67 26.85 20.75 -15.12
C ALA A 67 26.04 21.91 -15.72
N ALA A 68 24.75 22.04 -15.39
CA ALA A 68 23.88 23.13 -15.83
C ALA A 68 24.11 24.46 -15.07
N GLY A 69 25.05 24.49 -14.13
CA GLY A 69 25.15 25.54 -13.13
C GLY A 69 24.10 25.34 -12.05
N GLY A 70 24.54 24.90 -10.86
CA GLY A 70 23.64 24.69 -9.72
C GLY A 70 22.93 25.99 -9.29
N TRP A 71 21.89 25.86 -8.47
CA TRP A 71 21.01 26.97 -8.04
C TRP A 71 21.78 28.20 -7.49
N GLY A 72 22.97 28.01 -6.94
CA GLY A 72 23.86 29.09 -6.45
C GLY A 72 25.05 29.46 -7.36
N THR A 73 25.03 29.13 -8.65
CA THR A 73 26.10 29.53 -9.59
C THR A 73 25.73 30.78 -10.39
N THR A 74 26.73 31.53 -10.85
CA THR A 74 26.54 32.82 -11.56
C THR A 74 25.63 32.70 -12.78
N ALA A 75 25.67 31.58 -13.51
CA ALA A 75 24.78 31.33 -14.66
C ALA A 75 23.28 31.35 -14.32
N ALA A 76 22.91 31.06 -13.06
CA ALA A 76 21.51 31.11 -12.58
C ALA A 76 21.10 32.49 -12.05
N THR A 77 22.07 33.32 -11.62
CA THR A 77 21.81 34.67 -11.08
C THR A 77 22.00 35.79 -12.12
N GLU A 78 22.96 35.68 -13.04
CA GLU A 78 23.20 36.68 -14.11
C GLU A 78 22.03 36.75 -15.10
N LYS A 79 21.35 35.64 -15.38
CA LYS A 79 20.15 35.63 -16.25
C LYS A 79 18.90 36.22 -15.58
N LYS A 80 19.00 36.69 -14.33
CA LYS A 80 17.87 37.19 -13.53
C LYS A 80 18.11 38.58 -12.91
N SER A 81 19.05 39.35 -13.48
CA SER A 81 19.20 40.79 -13.22
C SER A 81 18.31 41.66 -14.11
N GLY A 82 17.61 41.08 -15.09
CA GLY A 82 16.50 41.74 -15.78
C GLY A 82 15.29 41.83 -14.87
N GLU A 83 14.76 43.04 -14.70
CA GLU A 83 13.65 43.35 -13.79
C GLU A 83 12.39 42.53 -14.09
N PHE A 84 12.07 41.56 -13.24
CA PHE A 84 10.74 40.95 -13.23
C PHE A 84 9.76 41.91 -12.52
N ARG A 85 9.26 42.91 -13.26
CA ARG A 85 8.02 43.62 -12.88
C ARG A 85 6.88 42.60 -12.79
N PHE A 86 6.40 42.33 -11.58
CA PHE A 86 5.06 41.78 -11.40
C PHE A 86 4.05 42.92 -11.57
N GLY A 87 3.58 43.13 -12.81
CA GLY A 87 2.61 44.17 -13.16
C GLY A 87 2.02 43.93 -14.56
N THR A 88 0.73 44.19 -14.72
CA THR A 88 -0.09 43.75 -15.86
C THR A 88 -0.31 44.85 -16.93
N GLU A 89 0.62 44.95 -17.88
CA GLU A 89 0.52 45.73 -19.13
C GLU A 89 1.31 44.90 -20.17
N ASP A 90 0.74 44.14 -21.10
CA ASP A 90 -0.28 44.41 -22.13
C ASP A 90 0.25 45.35 -23.24
N ASP A 91 0.84 44.75 -24.28
CA ASP A 91 1.24 45.39 -25.54
C ASP A 91 1.11 44.37 -26.68
N GLU A 92 0.03 44.46 -27.44
CA GLU A 92 -0.29 43.58 -28.58
C GLU A 92 -0.97 44.39 -29.70
N PRO A 93 -0.59 44.13 -30.96
CA PRO A 93 -1.56 44.20 -32.05
C PRO A 93 -1.51 42.96 -32.98
N THR A 94 -2.38 41.99 -32.70
CA THR A 94 -3.34 41.35 -33.65
C THR A 94 -3.00 41.45 -35.15
N TYR A 95 -2.98 40.38 -35.95
CA TYR A 95 -4.08 39.43 -36.25
C TYR A 95 -3.48 38.31 -37.15
N GLU A 96 -3.81 37.01 -37.10
CA GLU A 96 -4.80 36.27 -36.30
C GLU A 96 -4.13 35.19 -35.42
N THR A 97 -4.59 35.06 -34.17
CA THR A 97 -4.51 33.83 -33.38
C THR A 97 -5.91 33.59 -32.82
N ALA A 98 -6.58 32.53 -33.26
CA ALA A 98 -7.85 32.15 -32.67
C ALA A 98 -7.62 31.86 -31.18
N ALA A 99 -8.17 32.72 -30.31
CA ALA A 99 -7.93 32.65 -28.89
C ALA A 99 -8.28 31.26 -28.35
N PRO A 100 -7.53 30.73 -27.35
CA PRO A 100 -8.00 29.63 -26.52
C PRO A 100 -9.12 30.16 -25.62
N GLY A 101 -10.25 30.48 -26.25
CA GLY A 101 -11.43 30.97 -25.56
C GLY A 101 -11.89 29.91 -24.58
N THR A 102 -12.14 30.33 -23.34
CA THR A 102 -12.91 29.59 -22.33
C THR A 102 -14.40 29.52 -22.71
N GLY A 103 -14.68 29.36 -24.00
CA GLY A 103 -15.98 29.14 -24.57
C GLY A 103 -16.25 27.65 -24.65
N TRP A 104 -17.28 27.21 -23.92
CA TRP A 104 -17.90 25.90 -24.13
C TRP A 104 -18.58 25.89 -25.51
N VAL A 105 -17.79 25.64 -26.57
CA VAL A 105 -18.34 25.38 -27.90
C VAL A 105 -19.03 24.03 -27.82
N ALA A 106 -20.36 24.07 -27.70
CA ALA A 106 -21.19 22.87 -27.78
C ALA A 106 -21.01 22.25 -29.17
N GLY A 107 -20.27 21.14 -29.23
CA GLY A 107 -20.29 20.26 -30.39
C GLY A 107 -21.71 19.76 -30.66
N PRO A 108 -22.00 19.26 -31.87
CA PRO A 108 -23.29 18.63 -32.16
C PRO A 108 -23.59 17.55 -31.10
N PRO A 109 -24.85 17.43 -30.64
CA PRO A 109 -25.17 16.57 -29.51
C PRO A 109 -24.73 15.14 -29.82
N ALA A 110 -23.77 14.64 -29.02
CA ALA A 110 -23.33 13.26 -29.10
C ALA A 110 -24.55 12.36 -28.94
N THR A 111 -24.78 11.45 -29.88
CA THR A 111 -25.85 10.46 -29.75
C THR A 111 -25.59 9.64 -28.49
N PRO A 112 -26.60 9.41 -27.64
CA PRO A 112 -26.39 8.66 -26.42
C PRO A 112 -26.01 7.21 -26.76
N VAL A 113 -24.74 6.87 -26.55
CA VAL A 113 -24.28 5.48 -26.60
C VAL A 113 -24.94 4.76 -25.43
N THR A 114 -25.93 3.93 -25.72
CA THR A 114 -26.54 3.06 -24.71
C THR A 114 -25.47 2.12 -24.16
N PRO A 115 -25.26 2.06 -22.84
CA PRO A 115 -24.36 1.07 -22.27
C PRO A 115 -24.90 -0.34 -22.58
N PRO A 116 -24.02 -1.34 -22.78
CA PRO A 116 -24.46 -2.72 -22.90
C PRO A 116 -25.24 -3.12 -21.64
N PRO A 117 -26.26 -3.99 -21.76
CA PRO A 117 -27.02 -4.44 -20.60
C PRO A 117 -26.08 -5.08 -19.57
N PRO A 118 -26.30 -4.86 -18.26
CA PRO A 118 -25.49 -5.48 -17.23
C PRO A 118 -25.58 -7.01 -17.35
N PRO A 119 -24.48 -7.75 -17.07
CA PRO A 119 -24.53 -9.20 -17.05
C PRO A 119 -25.55 -9.69 -16.02
N PRO A 120 -26.22 -10.83 -16.25
CA PRO A 120 -27.17 -11.38 -15.29
C PRO A 120 -26.48 -11.62 -13.95
N VAL A 121 -27.04 -11.04 -12.89
CA VAL A 121 -26.54 -11.21 -11.52
C VAL A 121 -26.69 -12.68 -11.15
N ALA A 122 -25.56 -13.34 -10.84
CA ALA A 122 -25.58 -14.70 -10.34
C ALA A 122 -26.38 -14.77 -9.03
N PRO A 123 -27.17 -15.84 -8.78
CA PRO A 123 -27.89 -15.97 -7.52
C PRO A 123 -26.89 -15.92 -6.36
N PRO A 124 -27.25 -15.27 -5.23
CA PRO A 124 -26.36 -15.19 -4.08
C PRO A 124 -26.00 -16.60 -3.60
N PRO A 125 -24.75 -16.82 -3.14
CA PRO A 125 -24.36 -18.10 -2.56
C PRO A 125 -25.26 -18.42 -1.35
N PRO A 126 -25.54 -19.71 -1.07
CA PRO A 126 -26.30 -20.08 0.11
C PRO A 126 -25.62 -19.55 1.38
N PRO A 127 -26.38 -19.17 2.42
CA PRO A 127 -25.81 -18.63 3.65
C PRO A 127 -24.84 -19.63 4.27
N PRO A 128 -23.71 -19.17 4.82
CA PRO A 128 -22.77 -20.06 5.50
C PRO A 128 -23.45 -20.74 6.70
N PRO A 129 -23.07 -21.98 7.04
CA PRO A 129 -23.60 -22.65 8.23
C PRO A 129 -23.27 -21.83 9.49
N PRO A 130 -24.13 -21.88 10.53
CA PRO A 130 -23.92 -21.11 11.75
C PRO A 130 -22.59 -21.50 12.41
N VAL A 131 -21.67 -20.54 12.46
CA VAL A 131 -20.37 -20.71 13.12
C VAL A 131 -20.61 -20.89 14.61
N ARG A 132 -20.29 -22.08 15.14
CA ARG A 132 -20.29 -22.31 16.59
C ARG A 132 -19.30 -21.33 17.22
N PRO A 133 -19.69 -20.57 18.27
CA PRO A 133 -18.79 -19.60 18.88
C PRO A 133 -17.55 -20.32 19.41
N ALA A 134 -16.39 -20.00 18.83
CA ALA A 134 -15.12 -20.40 19.40
C ALA A 134 -14.98 -19.76 20.80
N PRO A 135 -14.34 -20.44 21.78
CA PRO A 135 -14.05 -19.82 23.06
C PRO A 135 -13.23 -18.54 22.82
N ARG A 136 -13.79 -17.39 23.23
CA ARG A 136 -13.13 -16.09 23.06
C ARG A 136 -11.82 -16.09 23.83
N ARG A 137 -10.70 -16.19 23.12
CA ARG A 137 -9.43 -15.68 23.62
C ARG A 137 -9.57 -14.16 23.74
N PRO A 138 -9.05 -13.51 24.81
CA PRO A 138 -8.88 -12.07 24.80
C PRO A 138 -8.00 -11.71 23.59
N ALA A 139 -8.39 -10.67 22.86
CA ALA A 139 -7.53 -10.12 21.82
C ALA A 139 -6.24 -9.58 22.47
N PRO A 140 -5.09 -9.65 21.79
CA PRO A 140 -4.01 -8.71 22.07
C PRO A 140 -4.60 -7.31 21.93
N VAL A 141 -4.40 -6.46 22.92
CA VAL A 141 -4.66 -5.02 22.78
C VAL A 141 -3.58 -4.50 21.83
N ASP A 142 -4.01 -3.92 20.71
CA ASP A 142 -3.11 -3.24 19.77
C ASP A 142 -3.06 -1.77 20.22
N ASP A 143 -2.05 -1.42 21.01
CA ASP A 143 -1.93 -0.10 21.66
C ASP A 143 -1.81 1.08 20.65
N ASP A 144 -1.68 0.78 19.36
CA ASP A 144 -1.53 1.76 18.27
C ASP A 144 -2.88 2.26 17.68
N ASP A 145 -4.02 1.58 17.89
CA ASP A 145 -5.33 1.97 17.31
C ASP A 145 -6.12 3.01 18.15
N ASP A 146 -5.78 3.20 19.43
CA ASP A 146 -6.53 4.06 20.37
C ASP A 146 -6.30 5.58 20.19
N PHE A 147 -5.39 5.98 19.31
CA PHE A 147 -5.12 7.40 19.00
C PHE A 147 -6.04 7.99 17.91
N GLY A 148 -6.76 7.16 17.15
CA GLY A 148 -7.54 7.61 15.99
C GLY A 148 -9.00 8.01 16.26
N SER A 149 -9.58 7.60 17.39
CA SER A 149 -11.03 7.67 17.64
C SER A 149 -11.45 8.70 18.70
N GLN A 150 -10.52 9.52 19.18
CA GLN A 150 -10.74 10.45 20.29
C GLN A 150 -11.50 11.73 19.88
N SER A 151 -12.83 11.68 19.95
CA SER A 151 -13.74 12.77 19.57
C SER A 151 -13.86 13.92 20.58
N TRP A 152 -12.74 14.36 21.19
CA TRP A 152 -12.72 15.50 22.15
C TRP A 152 -12.09 16.79 21.58
N LEU A 153 -11.79 16.80 20.28
CA LEU A 153 -11.14 17.91 19.56
C LEU A 153 -12.08 18.65 18.58
N THR A 154 -13.39 18.69 18.93
CA THR A 154 -14.43 19.53 18.31
C THR A 154 -15.40 20.02 19.38
#